data_AF-A0A2W5VEN0-F1
#
_entry.id   AF-A0A2W5VEN0-F1
#
_cell.length_a   1.000
_cell.length_b   1.000
_cell.length_c   1.000
_cell.angle_alpha   90.00
_cell.angle_beta   90.00
_cell.angle_gamma   90.00
#
_symmetry.space_group_name_H-M   'P 1'
#
loop_
_entity.id
_entity.type
_entity.pdbx_description
1 polymer ?
#
loop_
_entity_poly.entity_id
_entity_poly.type
_entity_poly.pdbx_seq_one_letter_code
_entity_poly.pdbx_strand_id
1 'polypeptide(L)'
;MTRSSVVEWVLVLAGVTTFVALVFAYWPYTVDDTFIFLRYAQNLTGGHGLTWNPGGPPVEGYTSFSWTVLLAAPFLLHLEPLLFAKVGGVLCMVGAAVAASLLAWRLAGSRFAAALTAFVFLLHPPTSIHAVSGMETALATFLFAWWSLETLKLLDGEGHRWRWALLGLALGLTRPEANLVVGVGVVMLVARAPRRRELLIAVTLGHVLPGALYFVTRALWYGHLLPLPFYVKALGAEANGLAGWPEAFEFFRLFTWERPWLFVPLVAAFTRLPRARWLSLPVAAWWPRSTSAPSPSTRVVGGRHLGSE
;
A
#
# COMPACT_ATOMS: atom_id res chain seq x y z
N MET A 1 7.98 -32.80 -14.14
CA MET A 1 8.03 -31.93 -12.95
C MET A 1 9.35 -32.16 -12.24
N THR A 2 10.16 -31.13 -12.05
CA THR A 2 11.38 -31.23 -11.23
C THR A 2 10.98 -31.28 -9.75
N ARG A 3 11.79 -31.88 -8.85
CA ARG A 3 11.49 -31.90 -7.40
C ARG A 3 11.20 -30.50 -6.82
N SER A 4 11.81 -29.45 -7.39
CA SER A 4 11.56 -28.05 -7.03
C SER A 4 10.13 -27.59 -7.31
N SER A 5 9.50 -28.02 -8.41
CA SER A 5 8.12 -27.63 -8.72
C SER A 5 7.12 -28.26 -7.76
N VAL A 6 7.40 -29.45 -7.21
CA VAL A 6 6.51 -30.12 -6.26
C VAL A 6 6.41 -29.34 -4.95
N VAL A 7 7.55 -28.89 -4.41
CA VAL A 7 7.59 -28.11 -3.16
C VAL A 7 6.82 -26.79 -3.30
N GLU A 8 6.99 -26.09 -4.43
CA GLU A 8 6.27 -24.86 -4.74
C GLU A 8 4.75 -25.07 -4.73
N TRP A 9 4.26 -26.13 -5.40
CA TRP A 9 2.84 -26.46 -5.40
C TRP A 9 2.32 -26.86 -4.02
N VAL A 10 3.09 -27.62 -3.25
CA VAL A 10 2.73 -28.00 -1.87
C VAL A 10 2.57 -26.75 -1.00
N LEU A 11 3.48 -25.78 -1.10
CA LEU A 11 3.38 -24.52 -0.34
C LEU A 11 2.12 -23.72 -0.71
N VAL A 12 1.84 -23.57 -2.01
CA VAL A 12 0.64 -22.85 -2.47
C VAL A 12 -0.63 -23.57 -2.02
N LEU A 13 -0.71 -24.89 -2.21
CA LEU A 13 -1.87 -25.69 -1.80
C LEU A 13 -2.08 -25.67 -0.29
N ALA A 14 -1.01 -25.77 0.50
CA ALA A 14 -1.08 -25.66 1.95
C ALA A 14 -1.61 -24.28 2.37
N GLY A 15 -1.09 -23.20 1.78
CA GLY A 15 -1.53 -21.83 2.07
C GLY A 15 -3.00 -21.61 1.73
N VAL A 16 -3.43 -22.03 0.53
CA VAL A 16 -4.83 -21.94 0.10
C VAL A 16 -5.74 -22.77 1.00
N THR A 17 -5.36 -24.00 1.32
CA THR A 17 -6.16 -24.89 2.18
C THR A 17 -6.34 -24.30 3.57
N THR A 18 -5.25 -23.80 4.17
CA THR A 18 -5.33 -23.14 5.49
C THR A 18 -6.16 -21.86 5.42
N PHE A 19 -5.97 -21.02 4.42
CA PHE A 19 -6.78 -19.80 4.26
C PHE A 19 -8.26 -20.12 4.14
N VAL A 20 -8.63 -21.11 3.32
CA VAL A 20 -10.02 -21.55 3.19
C VAL A 20 -10.56 -22.06 4.53
N ALA A 21 -9.81 -22.91 5.24
CA ALA A 21 -10.22 -23.40 6.55
C ALA A 21 -10.42 -22.26 7.56
N LEU A 22 -9.54 -21.27 7.58
CA LEU A 22 -9.64 -20.10 8.45
C LEU A 22 -10.80 -19.18 8.05
N VAL A 23 -11.04 -18.97 6.75
CA VAL A 23 -12.22 -18.22 6.24
C VAL A 23 -13.50 -18.90 6.70
N PHE A 24 -13.61 -20.22 6.62
CA PHE A 24 -14.76 -20.96 7.15
C PHE A 24 -14.89 -20.80 8.67
N ALA A 25 -13.78 -20.92 9.41
CA ALA A 25 -13.78 -20.79 10.87
C ALA A 25 -14.19 -19.38 11.34
N TYR A 26 -13.74 -18.34 10.63
CA TYR A 26 -14.05 -16.95 10.94
C TYR A 26 -15.27 -16.41 10.21
N TRP A 27 -15.97 -17.19 9.39
CA TRP A 27 -17.11 -16.71 8.61
C TRP A 27 -18.19 -15.99 9.43
N PRO A 28 -18.54 -16.42 10.67
CA PRO A 28 -19.51 -15.71 11.51
C PRO A 28 -19.01 -14.32 11.98
N TYR A 29 -17.70 -14.08 12.00
CA TYR A 29 -17.12 -12.81 12.39
C TYR A 29 -17.48 -11.72 11.40
N THR A 30 -17.89 -10.57 11.93
CA THR A 30 -18.15 -9.33 11.19
C THR A 30 -17.78 -8.19 12.12
N VAL A 31 -17.16 -7.15 11.60
CA VAL A 31 -16.92 -5.93 12.38
C VAL A 31 -18.17 -5.05 12.29
N ASP A 32 -18.68 -4.56 13.42
CA ASP A 32 -19.90 -3.74 13.47
C ASP A 32 -19.82 -2.49 12.58
N ASP A 33 -18.63 -1.90 12.43
CA ASP A 33 -18.36 -0.76 11.54
C ASP A 33 -18.72 -1.05 10.07
N THR A 34 -18.79 -2.34 9.67
CA THR A 34 -19.27 -2.73 8.33
C THR A 34 -20.65 -2.16 8.03
N PHE A 35 -21.54 -2.14 9.03
CA PHE A 35 -22.91 -1.65 8.87
C PHE A 35 -22.97 -0.14 8.63
N ILE A 36 -21.92 0.61 9.01
CA ILE A 36 -21.81 2.01 8.65
C ILE A 36 -21.72 2.13 7.13
N PHE A 37 -20.77 1.43 6.50
CA PHE A 37 -20.61 1.43 5.05
C PHE A 37 -21.88 0.98 4.32
N LEU A 38 -22.51 -0.10 4.79
CA LEU A 38 -23.74 -0.63 4.20
C LEU A 38 -24.90 0.36 4.26
N ARG A 39 -25.03 1.12 5.36
CA ARG A 39 -26.07 2.16 5.47
C ARG A 39 -25.84 3.31 4.49
N TYR A 40 -24.61 3.79 4.36
CA TYR A 40 -24.28 4.83 3.37
C TYR A 40 -24.51 4.34 1.94
N ALA A 41 -24.12 3.10 1.64
CA ALA A 41 -24.34 2.47 0.35
C ALA A 41 -25.85 2.36 0.04
N GLN A 42 -26.65 1.90 1.00
CA GLN A 42 -28.11 1.82 0.88
C GLN A 42 -28.71 3.21 0.57
N ASN A 43 -28.34 4.23 1.36
CA ASN A 43 -28.84 5.60 1.17
C ASN A 43 -28.43 6.19 -0.19
N LEU A 44 -27.20 5.92 -0.63
CA LEU A 44 -26.74 6.32 -1.96
C LEU A 44 -27.63 5.71 -3.05
N THR A 45 -27.89 4.41 -2.99
CA THR A 45 -28.74 3.73 -3.99
C THR A 45 -30.21 4.11 -3.90
N GLY A 46 -30.70 4.52 -2.72
CA GLY A 46 -32.04 5.06 -2.52
C GLY A 46 -32.22 6.51 -3.01
N GLY A 47 -31.18 7.15 -3.56
CA GLY A 47 -31.24 8.53 -4.04
C GLY A 47 -31.13 9.59 -2.95
N HIS A 48 -30.79 9.21 -1.71
CA HIS A 48 -30.60 10.14 -0.60
C HIS A 48 -29.17 10.72 -0.55
N GLY A 49 -28.27 10.20 -1.39
CA GLY A 49 -26.85 10.54 -1.38
C GLY A 49 -26.10 9.92 -0.19
N LEU A 50 -24.85 10.34 -0.01
CA LEU A 50 -23.98 9.84 1.05
C LEU A 50 -24.29 10.55 2.37
N THR A 51 -25.36 10.13 3.03
CA THR A 51 -25.80 10.64 4.34
C THR A 51 -26.10 9.50 5.30
N TRP A 52 -26.02 9.76 6.61
CA TRP A 52 -26.45 8.81 7.63
C TRP A 52 -27.97 8.76 7.80
N ASN A 53 -28.63 9.92 7.84
CA ASN A 53 -30.06 10.06 8.09
C ASN A 53 -30.70 10.82 6.91
N PRO A 54 -31.43 10.12 6.02
CA PRO A 54 -32.19 10.77 4.96
C PRO A 54 -33.13 11.85 5.51
N GLY A 55 -33.19 13.00 4.83
CA GLY A 55 -34.01 14.15 5.23
C GLY A 55 -33.38 15.05 6.30
N GLY A 56 -32.28 14.64 6.94
CA GLY A 56 -31.48 15.49 7.81
C GLY A 56 -30.27 16.12 7.10
N PRO A 57 -29.51 16.99 7.79
CA PRO A 57 -28.22 17.47 7.30
C PRO A 57 -27.27 16.29 6.99
N PRO A 58 -26.48 16.34 5.91
CA PRO A 58 -25.52 15.31 5.60
C PRO A 58 -24.42 15.27 6.66
N VAL A 59 -24.17 14.07 7.19
CA VAL A 59 -23.13 13.80 8.20
C VAL A 59 -22.17 12.78 7.62
N GLU A 60 -20.86 13.00 7.79
CA GLU A 60 -19.81 12.09 7.33
C GLU A 60 -19.46 11.09 8.44
N GLY A 61 -19.63 9.79 8.16
CA GLY A 61 -19.37 8.72 9.13
C GLY A 61 -18.57 7.53 8.58
N TYR A 62 -18.45 7.39 7.26
CA TYR A 62 -17.57 6.38 6.66
C TYR A 62 -16.15 6.94 6.49
N THR A 63 -15.15 6.06 6.53
CA THR A 63 -13.72 6.41 6.40
C THR A 63 -13.13 6.01 5.04
N SER A 64 -13.90 5.26 4.24
CA SER A 64 -13.45 4.68 2.97
C SER A 64 -14.49 4.92 1.88
N PHE A 65 -14.20 5.87 0.98
CA PHE A 65 -15.15 6.26 -0.06
C PHE A 65 -15.33 5.17 -1.11
N SER A 66 -14.22 4.62 -1.61
CA SER A 66 -14.24 3.57 -2.64
C SER A 66 -14.96 2.31 -2.16
N TRP A 67 -14.78 1.93 -0.89
CA TRP A 67 -15.47 0.78 -0.30
C TRP A 67 -16.97 1.02 -0.16
N THR A 68 -17.39 2.20 0.34
CA THR A 68 -18.81 2.59 0.37
C THR A 68 -19.46 2.53 -1.01
N VAL A 69 -18.80 3.10 -2.02
CA VAL A 69 -19.32 3.10 -3.41
C VAL A 69 -19.36 1.68 -3.98
N LEU A 70 -18.36 0.85 -3.70
CA LEU A 70 -18.36 -0.55 -4.12
C LEU A 70 -19.52 -1.33 -3.48
N LEU A 71 -19.80 -1.07 -2.20
CA LEU A 71 -20.91 -1.69 -1.47
C LEU A 71 -22.29 -1.16 -1.88
N ALA A 72 -22.38 -0.16 -2.75
CA ALA A 72 -23.64 0.20 -3.41
C ALA A 72 -24.09 -0.88 -4.42
N ALA A 73 -23.15 -1.63 -5.01
CA ALA A 73 -23.43 -2.66 -6.01
C ALA A 73 -24.45 -3.73 -5.54
N PRO A 74 -24.32 -4.36 -4.36
CA PRO A 74 -25.30 -5.36 -3.92
C PRO A 74 -26.73 -4.81 -3.79
N PHE A 75 -26.91 -3.54 -3.43
CA PHE A 75 -28.25 -2.94 -3.38
C PHE A 75 -28.86 -2.75 -4.77
N LEU A 76 -28.05 -2.35 -5.76
CA LEU A 76 -28.48 -2.22 -7.17
C LEU A 76 -28.76 -3.57 -7.83
N LEU A 77 -28.02 -4.61 -7.43
CA LEU A 77 -28.13 -5.96 -7.98
C LEU A 77 -29.08 -6.86 -7.18
N HIS A 78 -29.72 -6.35 -6.13
CA HIS A 78 -30.58 -7.10 -5.21
C HIS A 78 -29.89 -8.33 -4.59
N LEU A 79 -28.61 -8.20 -4.27
CA LEU A 79 -27.80 -9.20 -3.56
C LEU A 79 -27.78 -8.93 -2.06
N GLU A 80 -27.50 -9.96 -1.26
CA GLU A 80 -27.29 -9.80 0.18
C GLU A 80 -26.01 -8.99 0.45
N PRO A 81 -26.09 -7.77 1.03
CA PRO A 81 -24.95 -6.85 1.08
C PRO A 81 -23.78 -7.32 1.94
N LEU A 82 -24.05 -8.01 3.05
CA LEU A 82 -23.00 -8.49 3.94
C LEU A 82 -22.21 -9.63 3.30
N LEU A 83 -22.90 -10.58 2.66
CA LEU A 83 -22.31 -11.66 1.87
C LEU A 83 -21.46 -11.08 0.73
N PHE A 84 -21.95 -10.06 0.02
CA PHE A 84 -21.19 -9.38 -1.02
C PHE A 84 -19.90 -8.78 -0.45
N ALA A 85 -19.97 -8.09 0.69
CA ALA A 85 -18.79 -7.52 1.36
C ALA A 85 -17.75 -8.60 1.74
N LYS A 86 -18.19 -9.71 2.33
CA LYS A 86 -17.32 -10.81 2.75
C LYS A 86 -16.69 -11.56 1.57
N VAL A 87 -17.49 -11.91 0.56
CA VAL A 87 -16.98 -12.56 -0.66
C VAL A 87 -16.00 -11.61 -1.37
N GLY A 88 -16.34 -10.33 -1.49
CA GLY A 88 -15.45 -9.31 -2.04
C GLY A 88 -14.13 -9.22 -1.27
N GLY A 89 -14.17 -9.25 0.07
CA GLY A 89 -12.99 -9.26 0.92
C GLY A 89 -12.11 -10.50 0.73
N VAL A 90 -12.70 -11.69 0.66
CA VAL A 90 -11.99 -12.94 0.34
C VAL A 90 -11.30 -12.86 -1.02
N LEU A 91 -12.01 -12.41 -2.06
CA LEU A 91 -11.45 -12.24 -3.40
C LEU A 91 -10.32 -11.20 -3.42
N CYS A 92 -10.46 -10.10 -2.68
CA CYS A 92 -9.41 -9.09 -2.55
C CYS A 92 -8.15 -9.68 -1.88
N MET A 93 -8.28 -10.48 -0.81
CA MET A 93 -7.12 -11.10 -0.14
C MET A 93 -6.44 -12.15 -1.02
N VAL A 94 -7.20 -12.94 -1.78
CA VAL A 94 -6.61 -13.85 -2.78
C VAL A 94 -5.86 -13.06 -3.86
N GLY A 95 -6.47 -11.99 -4.38
CA GLY A 95 -5.83 -11.10 -5.34
C GLY A 95 -4.58 -10.41 -4.80
N ALA A 96 -4.57 -10.05 -3.51
CA ALA A 96 -3.41 -9.49 -2.82
C ALA A 96 -2.28 -10.52 -2.69
N ALA A 97 -2.61 -11.77 -2.35
CA ALA A 97 -1.65 -12.88 -2.29
C ALA A 97 -0.98 -13.13 -3.65
N VAL A 98 -1.76 -13.07 -4.75
CA VAL A 98 -1.23 -13.17 -6.11
C VAL A 98 -0.27 -12.03 -6.41
N ALA A 99 -0.67 -10.77 -6.16
CA ALA A 99 0.20 -9.61 -6.40
C ALA A 99 1.50 -9.66 -5.57
N ALA A 100 1.41 -10.04 -4.29
CA ALA A 100 2.57 -10.21 -3.42
C ALA A 100 3.51 -11.32 -3.91
N SER A 101 2.96 -12.43 -4.41
CA SER A 101 3.75 -13.53 -4.98
C SER A 101 4.46 -13.13 -6.28
N LEU A 102 3.79 -12.36 -7.15
CA LEU A 102 4.39 -11.79 -8.36
C LEU A 102 5.50 -10.77 -8.02
N LEU A 103 5.29 -9.98 -6.96
CA LEU A 103 6.29 -9.06 -6.44
C LEU A 103 7.54 -9.82 -5.95
N ALA A 104 7.34 -10.86 -5.15
CA ALA A 104 8.41 -11.72 -4.63
C ALA A 104 9.17 -12.43 -5.77
N TRP A 105 8.45 -12.94 -6.77
CA TRP A 105 9.06 -13.52 -7.96
C TRP A 105 9.96 -12.52 -8.70
N ARG A 106 9.49 -11.28 -8.91
CA ARG A 106 10.27 -10.25 -9.59
C ARG A 106 11.49 -9.79 -8.80
N LEU A 107 11.38 -9.68 -7.48
CA LEU A 107 12.48 -9.25 -6.63
C LEU A 107 13.55 -10.33 -6.45
N ALA A 108 13.15 -11.60 -6.35
CA ALA A 108 14.05 -12.71 -6.04
C ALA A 108 14.41 -13.59 -7.25
N GLY A 109 13.70 -13.45 -8.39
CA GLY A 109 13.84 -14.32 -9.56
C GLY A 109 13.45 -15.78 -9.29
N SER A 110 12.72 -16.06 -8.20
CA SER A 110 12.53 -17.42 -7.66
C SER A 110 11.06 -17.78 -7.53
N ARG A 111 10.66 -18.91 -8.13
CA ARG A 111 9.31 -19.48 -7.98
C ARG A 111 9.06 -19.96 -6.55
N PHE A 112 10.07 -20.50 -5.88
CA PHE A 112 10.02 -20.83 -4.46
C PHE A 112 9.73 -19.60 -3.60
N ALA A 113 10.38 -18.46 -3.86
CA ALA A 113 10.10 -17.23 -3.11
C ALA A 113 8.64 -16.78 -3.29
N ALA A 114 8.10 -16.85 -4.51
CA ALA A 114 6.70 -16.55 -4.79
C ALA A 114 5.73 -17.49 -4.05
N ALA A 115 5.97 -18.80 -4.11
CA ALA A 115 5.17 -19.81 -3.42
C ALA A 115 5.22 -19.64 -1.89
N LEU A 116 6.40 -19.34 -1.35
CA LEU A 116 6.58 -19.07 0.08
C LEU A 116 5.86 -17.79 0.52
N THR A 117 5.90 -16.72 -0.30
CA THR A 117 5.14 -15.50 -0.03
C THR A 117 3.64 -15.77 -0.02
N ALA A 118 3.11 -16.52 -0.99
CA ALA A 118 1.71 -16.94 -0.99
C ALA A 118 1.35 -17.72 0.28
N PHE A 119 2.17 -18.72 0.62
CA PHE A 119 1.97 -19.55 1.81
C PHE A 119 1.94 -18.71 3.09
N VAL A 120 2.96 -17.89 3.34
CA VAL A 120 3.06 -17.07 4.56
C VAL A 120 1.91 -16.07 4.65
N PHE A 121 1.55 -15.42 3.54
CA PHE A 121 0.47 -14.44 3.51
C PHE A 121 -0.89 -15.08 3.82
N LEU A 122 -1.18 -16.25 3.23
CA LEU A 122 -2.45 -16.95 3.37
C LEU A 122 -2.57 -17.73 4.68
N LEU A 123 -1.45 -18.17 5.25
CA LEU A 123 -1.39 -18.81 6.58
C LEU A 123 -1.66 -17.84 7.73
N HIS A 124 -1.37 -16.55 7.52
CA HIS A 124 -1.45 -15.54 8.58
C HIS A 124 -2.91 -15.23 8.97
N PRO A 125 -3.35 -15.50 10.22
CA PRO A 125 -4.76 -15.38 10.61
C PRO A 125 -5.39 -13.99 10.36
N PRO A 126 -4.70 -12.86 10.57
CA PRO A 126 -5.24 -11.54 10.21
C PRO A 126 -5.66 -11.41 8.75
N THR A 127 -5.02 -12.13 7.82
CA THR A 127 -5.45 -12.17 6.41
C THR A 127 -6.87 -12.72 6.28
N SER A 128 -7.16 -13.86 6.91
CA SER A 128 -8.50 -14.45 6.92
C SER A 128 -9.53 -13.63 7.71
N ILE A 129 -9.14 -13.05 8.86
CA ILE A 129 -10.04 -12.21 9.67
C ILE A 129 -10.46 -10.98 8.88
N HIS A 130 -9.50 -10.28 8.25
CA HIS A 130 -9.81 -9.11 7.45
C HIS A 130 -10.53 -9.46 6.14
N ALA A 131 -10.32 -10.67 5.59
CA ALA A 131 -11.08 -11.15 4.43
C ALA A 131 -12.59 -11.25 4.72
N VAL A 132 -12.97 -11.70 5.92
CA VAL A 132 -14.38 -11.91 6.30
C VAL A 132 -14.97 -10.77 7.14
N SER A 133 -14.16 -9.76 7.50
CA SER A 133 -14.57 -8.68 8.40
C SER A 133 -15.69 -7.79 7.87
N GLY A 134 -15.87 -7.70 6.54
CA GLY A 134 -16.77 -6.74 5.87
C GLY A 134 -16.17 -5.34 5.67
N MET A 135 -14.92 -5.13 6.09
CA MET A 135 -14.23 -3.84 6.08
C MET A 135 -13.39 -3.62 4.82
N GLU A 136 -13.03 -2.36 4.57
CA GLU A 136 -12.22 -1.93 3.43
C GLU A 136 -10.78 -2.45 3.46
N THR A 137 -10.31 -2.96 4.60
CA THR A 137 -8.92 -3.44 4.80
C THR A 137 -8.48 -4.44 3.74
N ALA A 138 -9.38 -5.35 3.32
CA ALA A 138 -9.08 -6.31 2.26
C ALA A 138 -8.87 -5.62 0.91
N LEU A 139 -9.75 -4.67 0.55
CA LEU A 139 -9.61 -3.87 -0.67
C LEU A 139 -8.33 -3.01 -0.63
N ALA A 140 -8.04 -2.37 0.51
CA ALA A 140 -6.82 -1.58 0.68
C ALA A 140 -5.55 -2.43 0.49
N THR A 141 -5.54 -3.64 1.07
CA THR A 141 -4.42 -4.60 0.95
C THR A 141 -4.23 -5.04 -0.51
N PHE A 142 -5.33 -5.34 -1.21
CA PHE A 142 -5.33 -5.65 -2.64
C PHE A 142 -4.75 -4.50 -3.46
N LEU A 143 -5.31 -3.30 -3.32
CA LEU A 143 -4.88 -2.12 -4.09
C LEU A 143 -3.41 -1.79 -3.82
N PHE A 144 -2.98 -1.87 -2.56
CA PHE A 144 -1.59 -1.63 -2.18
C PHE A 144 -0.62 -2.65 -2.79
N ALA A 145 -0.95 -3.94 -2.76
CA ALA A 145 -0.12 -4.98 -3.34
C ALA A 145 0.02 -4.82 -4.86
N TRP A 146 -1.08 -4.53 -5.56
CA TRP A 146 -1.07 -4.30 -7.01
C TRP A 146 -0.37 -2.98 -7.38
N TRP A 147 -0.57 -1.91 -6.61
CA TRP A 147 0.14 -0.65 -6.79
C TRP A 147 1.66 -0.83 -6.59
N SER A 148 2.07 -1.61 -5.59
CA SER A 148 3.48 -1.93 -5.35
C SER A 148 4.10 -2.73 -6.50
N LEU A 149 3.38 -3.73 -7.02
CA LEU A 149 3.79 -4.49 -8.19
C LEU A 149 3.92 -3.60 -9.43
N GLU A 150 2.98 -2.70 -9.65
CA GLU A 150 3.02 -1.75 -10.77
C GLU A 150 4.17 -0.75 -10.62
N THR A 151 4.51 -0.36 -9.39
CA THR A 151 5.68 0.48 -9.08
C THR A 151 6.97 -0.19 -9.53
N LEU A 152 7.16 -1.48 -9.22
CA LEU A 152 8.35 -2.22 -9.69
C LEU A 152 8.39 -2.31 -11.21
N LYS A 153 7.26 -2.62 -11.86
CA LYS A 153 7.19 -2.67 -13.33
C LYS A 153 7.57 -1.32 -13.95
N LEU A 154 7.14 -0.20 -13.37
CA LEU A 154 7.52 1.13 -13.84
C LEU A 154 9.01 1.41 -13.68
N LEU A 155 9.61 0.98 -12.56
CA LEU A 155 11.06 1.08 -12.34
C LEU A 155 11.86 0.23 -13.34
N ASP A 156 11.29 -0.90 -13.78
CA ASP A 156 11.87 -1.77 -14.80
C ASP A 156 11.54 -1.31 -16.24
N GLY A 157 10.74 -0.24 -16.41
CA GLY A 157 10.35 0.30 -17.72
C GLY A 157 9.20 -0.45 -18.42
N GLU A 158 8.59 -1.43 -17.78
CA GLU A 158 7.50 -2.27 -18.30
C GLU A 158 6.10 -1.80 -17.86
N GLY A 159 6.03 -0.96 -16.82
CA GLY A 159 4.78 -0.57 -16.19
C GLY A 159 3.98 0.49 -16.94
N HIS A 160 2.70 0.62 -16.60
CA HIS A 160 1.78 1.57 -17.18
C HIS A 160 1.43 2.68 -16.17
N ARG A 161 1.98 3.87 -16.39
CA ARG A 161 1.82 5.06 -15.55
C ARG A 161 0.37 5.43 -15.19
N TRP A 162 -0.56 5.26 -16.12
CA TRP A 162 -1.99 5.53 -15.88
C TRP A 162 -2.60 4.50 -14.94
N ARG A 163 -2.30 3.21 -15.13
CA ARG A 163 -2.73 2.16 -14.20
C ARG A 163 -2.17 2.40 -12.79
N TRP A 164 -0.90 2.79 -12.71
CA TRP A 164 -0.27 3.15 -11.43
C TRP A 164 -0.96 4.33 -10.73
N ALA A 165 -1.24 5.41 -11.47
CA ALA A 165 -1.93 6.59 -10.92
C ALA A 165 -3.37 6.27 -10.48
N LEU A 166 -4.12 5.51 -11.28
CA LEU A 166 -5.49 5.10 -10.97
C LEU A 166 -5.55 4.14 -9.77
N LEU A 167 -4.61 3.19 -9.66
CA LEU A 167 -4.47 2.35 -8.48
C LEU A 167 -4.13 3.18 -7.24
N GLY A 168 -3.26 4.19 -7.38
CA GLY A 168 -2.93 5.13 -6.32
C GLY A 168 -4.14 5.95 -5.86
N LEU A 169 -4.98 6.41 -6.80
CA LEU A 169 -6.24 7.09 -6.50
C LEU A 169 -7.20 6.17 -5.76
N ALA A 170 -7.45 4.97 -6.30
CA ALA A 170 -8.34 4.00 -5.66
C ALA A 170 -7.86 3.68 -4.24
N LEU A 171 -6.55 3.48 -4.06
CA LEU A 171 -5.95 3.24 -2.75
C LEU A 171 -6.15 4.43 -1.80
N GLY A 172 -5.88 5.65 -2.27
CA GLY A 172 -6.06 6.88 -1.48
C GLY A 172 -7.50 7.19 -1.11
N LEU A 173 -8.46 6.83 -1.96
CA LEU A 173 -9.91 6.91 -1.67
C LEU A 173 -10.39 5.78 -0.75
N THR A 174 -9.63 4.69 -0.66
CA THR A 174 -9.90 3.57 0.26
C THR A 174 -9.35 3.87 1.65
N ARG A 175 -8.12 4.40 1.71
CA ARG A 175 -7.38 4.76 2.92
C ARG A 175 -6.65 6.09 2.69
N PRO A 176 -7.16 7.21 3.23
CA PRO A 176 -6.57 8.54 3.02
C PRO A 176 -5.07 8.63 3.35
N GLU A 177 -4.64 7.90 4.38
CA GLU A 177 -3.23 7.82 4.81
C GLU A 177 -2.32 7.18 3.75
N ALA A 178 -2.86 6.32 2.89
CA ALA A 178 -2.10 5.66 1.83
C ALA A 178 -1.65 6.63 0.73
N ASN A 179 -2.23 7.83 0.65
CA ASN A 179 -1.73 8.90 -0.23
C ASN A 179 -0.28 9.30 0.09
N LEU A 180 0.17 9.13 1.35
CA LEU A 180 1.57 9.34 1.72
C LEU A 180 2.49 8.32 1.03
N VAL A 181 2.07 7.05 0.99
CA VAL A 181 2.81 5.99 0.29
C VAL A 181 2.84 6.27 -1.20
N VAL A 182 1.71 6.72 -1.77
CA VAL A 182 1.66 7.13 -3.19
C VAL A 182 2.64 8.26 -3.46
N GLY A 183 2.70 9.28 -2.59
CA GLY A 183 3.64 10.39 -2.68
C GLY A 183 5.11 9.94 -2.65
N VAL A 184 5.48 9.02 -1.75
CA VAL A 184 6.83 8.41 -1.74
C VAL A 184 7.11 7.71 -3.06
N GLY A 185 6.14 6.96 -3.59
CA GLY A 185 6.23 6.33 -4.92
C GLY A 185 6.46 7.33 -6.05
N VAL A 186 5.78 8.48 -6.03
CA VAL A 186 6.00 9.57 -7.01
C VAL A 186 7.45 10.06 -6.93
N VAL A 187 7.94 10.38 -5.73
CA VAL A 187 9.32 10.87 -5.55
C VAL A 187 10.33 9.85 -6.07
N MET A 188 10.17 8.58 -5.71
CA MET A 188 11.04 7.50 -6.16
C MET A 188 11.03 7.33 -7.68
N LEU A 189 9.85 7.33 -8.30
CA LEU A 189 9.71 7.15 -9.75
C LEU A 189 10.17 8.38 -10.53
N VAL A 190 9.92 9.60 -10.07
CA VAL A 190 10.44 10.82 -10.74
C VAL A 190 11.96 10.85 -10.72
N ALA A 191 12.58 10.38 -9.64
CA ALA A 191 14.04 10.31 -9.52
C ALA A 191 14.69 9.26 -10.46
N ARG A 192 13.93 8.28 -10.98
CA ARG A 192 14.49 7.11 -11.68
C ARG A 192 13.88 6.78 -13.04
N ALA A 193 12.64 7.22 -13.30
CA ALA A 193 11.94 6.88 -14.51
C ALA A 193 12.38 7.78 -15.67
N PRO A 194 12.69 7.22 -16.86
CA PRO A 194 13.12 7.99 -18.02
C PRO A 194 12.04 8.94 -18.56
N ARG A 195 10.75 8.65 -18.26
CA ARG A 195 9.56 9.37 -18.73
C ARG A 195 8.87 10.16 -17.62
N ARG A 196 9.64 11.00 -16.92
CA ARG A 196 9.17 11.76 -15.74
C ARG A 196 8.01 12.70 -16.07
N ARG A 197 8.01 13.33 -17.24
CA ARG A 197 6.95 14.27 -17.64
C ARG A 197 5.62 13.55 -17.82
N GLU A 198 5.65 12.43 -18.53
CA GLU A 198 4.46 11.61 -18.77
C GLU A 198 3.93 10.99 -17.48
N LEU A 199 4.83 10.58 -16.57
CA LEU A 199 4.46 10.12 -15.24
C LEU A 199 3.75 11.23 -14.46
N LEU A 200 4.32 12.43 -14.39
CA LEU A 200 3.71 13.57 -13.69
C LEU A 200 2.33 13.90 -14.28
N ILE A 201 2.18 13.89 -15.61
CA ILE A 201 0.87 14.08 -16.26
C ILE A 201 -0.12 12.99 -15.79
N ALA A 202 0.27 11.72 -15.81
CA ALA A 202 -0.60 10.63 -15.38
C ALA A 202 -0.97 10.75 -13.89
N VAL A 203 -0.04 11.14 -13.02
CA VAL A 203 -0.29 11.37 -11.59
C VAL A 203 -1.21 12.57 -11.39
N THR A 204 -0.95 13.69 -12.06
CA THR A 204 -1.80 14.88 -11.95
C THR A 204 -3.22 14.59 -12.42
N LEU A 205 -3.38 14.03 -13.62
CA LEU A 205 -4.71 13.80 -14.22
C LEU A 205 -5.43 12.57 -13.66
N GLY A 206 -4.70 11.52 -13.27
CA GLY A 206 -5.25 10.24 -12.83
C GLY A 206 -5.34 10.08 -11.31
N HIS A 207 -4.69 10.94 -10.52
CA HIS A 207 -4.69 10.85 -9.06
C HIS A 207 -4.98 12.20 -8.38
N VAL A 208 -4.17 13.23 -8.66
CA VAL A 208 -4.27 14.50 -7.93
C VAL A 208 -5.57 15.25 -8.25
N LEU A 209 -5.89 15.47 -9.52
CA LEU A 209 -7.11 16.22 -9.89
C LEU A 209 -8.39 15.46 -9.49
N PRO A 210 -8.55 14.15 -9.74
CA PRO A 210 -9.73 13.43 -9.28
C PRO A 210 -9.83 13.37 -7.74
N GLY A 211 -8.69 13.19 -7.05
CA GLY A 211 -8.64 13.19 -5.59
C GLY A 211 -8.99 14.55 -4.99
N ALA A 212 -8.49 15.64 -5.59
CA ALA A 212 -8.85 17.00 -5.20
C ALA A 212 -10.32 17.31 -5.48
N LEU A 213 -10.84 16.88 -6.64
CA LEU A 213 -12.26 17.02 -6.97
C LEU A 213 -13.12 16.32 -5.92
N TYR A 214 -12.80 15.06 -5.59
CA TYR A 214 -13.48 14.33 -4.52
C TYR A 214 -13.39 15.06 -3.17
N PHE A 215 -12.19 15.54 -2.79
CA PHE A 215 -12.01 16.23 -1.51
C PHE A 215 -12.84 17.53 -1.44
N VAL A 216 -12.86 18.31 -2.52
CA VAL A 216 -13.65 19.54 -2.62
C VAL A 216 -15.14 19.24 -2.59
N THR A 217 -15.63 18.29 -3.38
CA THR A 217 -17.06 17.93 -3.38
C THR A 217 -17.51 17.38 -2.04
N ARG A 218 -16.66 16.57 -1.38
CA ARG A 218 -16.89 16.08 -0.02
C ARG A 218 -16.98 17.23 0.97
N ALA A 219 -16.04 18.18 0.92
CA ALA A 219 -16.03 19.32 1.84
C ALA A 219 -17.25 20.23 1.65
N LEU A 220 -17.68 20.45 0.40
CA LEU A 220 -18.90 21.20 0.08
C LEU A 220 -20.16 20.45 0.54
N TRP A 221 -20.18 19.13 0.38
CA TRP A 221 -21.34 18.29 0.75
C TRP A 221 -21.55 18.25 2.28
N TYR A 222 -20.49 18.05 3.06
CA TYR A 222 -20.57 17.93 4.51
C TYR A 222 -20.35 19.25 5.27
N GLY A 223 -19.90 20.31 4.60
CA GLY A 223 -19.58 21.59 5.25
C GLY A 223 -18.30 21.60 6.09
N HIS A 224 -17.45 20.56 5.97
CA HIS A 224 -16.25 20.38 6.78
C HIS A 224 -15.03 20.04 5.91
N LEU A 225 -13.90 20.68 6.18
CA LEU A 225 -12.64 20.40 5.47
C LEU A 225 -12.06 19.03 5.82
N LEU A 226 -12.03 18.69 7.10
CA LEU A 226 -11.55 17.40 7.59
C LEU A 226 -12.72 16.46 7.90
N PRO A 227 -12.47 15.14 8.01
CA PRO A 227 -13.53 14.20 8.37
C PRO A 227 -14.15 14.56 9.71
N LEU A 228 -15.48 14.43 9.84
CA LEU A 228 -16.18 14.74 11.10
C LEU A 228 -15.57 14.04 12.33
N PRO A 229 -15.12 12.76 12.28
CA PRO A 229 -14.45 12.12 13.40
C PRO A 229 -13.18 12.84 13.88
N PHE A 230 -12.47 13.55 12.99
CA PHE A 230 -11.33 14.37 13.39
C PHE A 230 -11.78 15.49 14.31
N TYR A 231 -12.81 16.24 13.94
CA TYR A 231 -13.33 17.34 14.77
C TYR A 231 -13.90 16.83 16.08
N VAL A 232 -14.67 15.73 16.06
CA VAL A 232 -15.25 15.16 17.28
C VAL A 232 -14.16 14.67 18.25
N LYS A 233 -13.10 14.03 17.74
CA LYS A 233 -12.01 13.49 18.58
C LYS A 233 -10.99 14.55 19.01
N ALA A 234 -10.68 15.51 18.14
CA ALA A 234 -9.69 16.54 18.42
C ALA A 234 -10.26 17.74 19.22
N LEU A 235 -11.56 18.01 19.10
CA LEU A 235 -12.21 19.18 19.70
C LEU A 235 -13.35 18.82 20.68
N GLY A 236 -13.65 17.53 20.89
CA GLY A 236 -14.70 17.06 21.79
C GLY A 236 -14.33 17.17 23.28
N ALA A 237 -15.28 16.79 24.16
CA ALA A 237 -15.20 16.96 25.62
C ALA A 237 -14.02 16.21 26.31
N GLU A 238 -13.41 15.23 25.64
CA GLU A 238 -12.16 14.58 26.04
C GLU A 238 -10.95 15.21 25.32
N ALA A 239 -10.89 16.54 25.27
CA ALA A 239 -9.86 17.29 24.56
C ALA A 239 -8.46 17.05 25.15
N ASN A 240 -7.80 15.98 24.72
CA ASN A 240 -6.40 15.66 25.00
C ASN A 240 -5.49 16.02 23.81
N GLY A 241 -5.80 17.11 23.09
CA GLY A 241 -5.04 17.54 21.92
C GLY A 241 -5.03 16.48 20.82
N LEU A 242 -3.84 16.13 20.32
CA LEU A 242 -3.68 14.99 19.40
C LEU A 242 -3.86 13.67 20.17
N ALA A 243 -5.10 13.37 20.57
CA ALA A 243 -5.47 12.10 21.19
C ALA A 243 -5.10 10.95 20.25
N GLY A 244 -4.09 10.15 20.62
CA GLY A 244 -3.53 9.09 19.78
C GLY A 244 -1.99 9.05 19.71
N TRP A 245 -1.26 10.08 20.13
CA TRP A 245 0.22 10.03 20.12
C TRP A 245 0.82 9.03 21.10
N PRO A 246 0.31 8.86 22.33
CA PRO A 246 0.81 7.82 23.22
C PRO A 246 0.66 6.43 22.60
N GLU A 247 -0.49 6.16 21.98
CA GLU A 247 -0.78 4.90 21.30
C GLU A 247 0.05 4.73 20.03
N ALA A 248 0.24 5.79 19.24
CA ALA A 248 1.11 5.79 18.08
C ALA A 248 2.57 5.57 18.49
N PHE A 249 3.03 6.21 19.57
CA PHE A 249 4.38 6.05 20.10
C PHE A 249 4.59 4.64 20.64
N GLU A 250 3.63 4.08 21.37
CA GLU A 250 3.65 2.69 21.81
C GLU A 250 3.65 1.71 20.62
N PHE A 251 2.84 1.97 19.60
CA PHE A 251 2.88 1.20 18.35
C PHE A 251 4.28 1.27 17.71
N PHE A 252 4.86 2.46 17.57
CA PHE A 252 6.21 2.62 17.04
C PHE A 252 7.24 1.88 17.91
N ARG A 253 7.18 2.02 19.24
CA ARG A 253 8.06 1.35 20.21
C ARG A 253 7.98 -0.18 20.07
N LEU A 254 6.78 -0.75 20.02
CA LEU A 254 6.54 -2.18 19.84
C LEU A 254 7.15 -2.70 18.53
N PHE A 255 7.03 -1.93 17.44
CA PHE A 255 7.52 -2.33 16.13
C PHE A 255 9.03 -2.13 15.95
N THR A 256 9.60 -1.02 16.45
CA THR A 256 11.03 -0.70 16.24
C THR A 256 11.93 -1.30 17.32
N TRP A 257 11.48 -1.38 18.57
CA TRP A 257 12.29 -1.80 19.71
C TRP A 257 12.03 -3.26 20.10
N GLU A 258 10.76 -3.66 20.17
CA GLU A 258 10.40 -5.00 20.66
C GLU A 258 10.34 -6.06 19.56
N ARG A 259 10.15 -5.67 18.30
CA ARG A 259 10.09 -6.61 17.14
C ARG A 259 10.89 -6.14 15.91
N PRO A 260 12.16 -5.71 16.07
CA PRO A 260 12.98 -5.20 14.96
C PRO A 260 13.17 -6.21 13.82
N TRP A 261 13.09 -7.51 14.12
CA TRP A 261 13.14 -8.59 13.12
C TRP A 261 12.00 -8.56 12.10
N LEU A 262 10.88 -7.86 12.34
CA LEU A 262 9.85 -7.63 11.32
C LEU A 262 10.33 -6.68 10.21
N PHE A 263 11.29 -5.79 10.52
CA PHE A 263 11.91 -4.89 9.56
C PHE A 263 13.18 -5.48 8.94
N VAL A 264 13.82 -6.48 9.56
CA VAL A 264 15.04 -7.11 9.01
C VAL A 264 14.83 -7.66 7.60
N PRO A 265 13.72 -8.32 7.22
CA PRO A 265 13.45 -8.73 5.84
C PRO A 265 13.20 -7.55 4.90
N LEU A 266 12.54 -6.48 5.38
CA LEU A 266 12.33 -5.25 4.62
C LEU A 266 13.66 -4.56 4.33
N VAL A 267 14.45 -4.28 5.37
CA VAL A 267 15.81 -3.73 5.28
C VAL A 267 16.72 -4.65 4.46
N ALA A 268 16.66 -5.97 4.64
CA ALA A 268 17.43 -6.94 3.87
C ALA A 268 17.01 -6.97 2.39
N ALA A 269 15.71 -6.90 2.08
CA ALA A 269 15.19 -6.80 0.71
C ALA A 269 15.59 -5.47 0.07
N PHE A 270 15.55 -4.37 0.82
CA PHE A 270 16.10 -3.07 0.43
C PHE A 270 17.61 -3.17 0.19
N THR A 271 18.34 -3.95 0.99
CA THR A 271 19.80 -4.07 0.86
C THR A 271 20.27 -5.00 -0.26
N ARG A 272 19.42 -5.96 -0.66
CA ARG A 272 19.69 -6.91 -1.74
C ARG A 272 19.35 -6.37 -3.13
N LEU A 273 18.75 -5.17 -3.20
CA LEU A 273 18.68 -4.43 -4.47
C LEU A 273 20.11 -4.15 -4.95
N PRO A 274 20.44 -4.39 -6.24
CA PRO A 274 21.80 -4.25 -6.75
C PRO A 274 22.37 -2.86 -6.47
N ARG A 275 23.66 -2.76 -6.09
CA ARG A 275 24.39 -1.51 -5.75
C ARG A 275 24.17 -0.35 -6.74
N ALA A 276 23.94 -0.65 -8.03
CA ALA A 276 23.58 0.35 -9.04
C ALA A 276 22.27 1.11 -8.74
N ARG A 277 21.33 0.49 -8.01
CA ARG A 277 20.08 1.11 -7.53
C ARG A 277 20.25 1.83 -6.18
N TRP A 278 21.41 1.80 -5.54
CA TRP A 278 21.67 2.55 -4.30
C TRP A 278 22.14 3.98 -4.58
N LEU A 279 23.02 4.15 -5.57
CA LEU A 279 23.58 5.45 -5.96
C LEU A 279 22.54 6.42 -6.57
N SER A 280 21.31 5.95 -6.76
CA SER A 280 20.16 6.71 -7.26
C SER A 280 19.12 7.00 -6.17
N LEU A 281 19.46 6.90 -4.88
CA LEU A 281 18.66 7.46 -3.77
C LEU A 281 19.22 8.84 -3.38
N PRO A 282 18.37 9.84 -3.11
CA PRO A 282 18.80 11.22 -2.83
C PRO A 282 19.60 11.36 -1.53
N VAL A 283 19.71 10.33 -0.70
CA VAL A 283 20.58 10.34 0.50
C VAL A 283 22.07 10.43 0.11
N ALA A 284 22.46 9.92 -1.07
CA ALA A 284 23.82 10.05 -1.56
C ALA A 284 24.18 11.48 -2.01
N ALA A 285 23.19 12.37 -2.17
CA ALA A 285 23.41 13.78 -2.48
C ALA A 285 23.67 14.63 -1.22
N TRP A 286 23.49 14.07 -0.02
CA TRP A 286 23.71 14.75 1.27
C TRP A 286 25.06 14.48 1.89
N TRP A 287 25.87 13.57 1.33
CA TRP A 287 27.23 13.36 1.79
C TRP A 287 28.16 14.33 1.06
N PRO A 288 28.84 15.26 1.75
CA PRO A 288 29.84 16.10 1.12
C PRO A 288 30.86 15.19 0.46
N ARG A 289 31.04 15.32 -0.86
CA ARG A 289 32.18 14.71 -1.54
C ARG A 289 33.41 15.34 -0.90
N SER A 290 34.10 14.58 -0.04
CA SER A 290 35.39 15.00 0.47
C SER A 290 36.27 15.25 -0.74
N THR A 291 36.64 16.53 -0.88
CA THR A 291 37.61 16.99 -1.86
C THR A 291 38.86 16.12 -1.76
N SER A 292 39.26 15.61 -2.91
CA SER A 292 40.51 14.89 -3.17
C SER A 292 41.67 15.34 -2.29
N ALA A 293 42.16 14.43 -1.43
CA ALA A 293 43.50 14.52 -0.89
C ALA A 293 44.51 14.26 -2.04
N PRO A 294 45.58 15.05 -2.19
CA PRO A 294 46.58 14.81 -3.22
C PRO A 294 47.33 13.50 -2.97
N SER A 295 47.57 12.74 -4.04
CA SER A 295 48.35 11.50 -4.02
C SER A 295 49.79 11.75 -3.56
N PRO A 296 50.38 10.86 -2.74
CA PRO A 296 51.80 10.94 -2.43
C PRO A 296 52.60 10.53 -3.67
N SER A 297 53.38 11.47 -4.22
CA SER A 297 54.34 11.18 -5.28
C SER A 297 55.44 10.28 -4.74
N THR A 298 55.41 9.01 -5.14
CA THR A 298 56.52 8.08 -5.05
C THR A 298 57.64 8.53 -6.00
N ARG A 299 58.68 9.18 -5.46
CA ARG A 299 59.99 9.19 -6.13
C ARG A 299 60.70 7.90 -5.77
N VAL A 300 60.70 6.96 -6.72
CA VAL A 300 61.67 5.85 -6.74
C VAL A 300 62.75 6.19 -7.74
N VAL A 301 63.97 6.03 -7.24
CA VAL A 301 65.28 6.16 -7.88
C VAL A 301 65.42 5.26 -9.11
N GLY A 302 66.04 5.78 -10.16
CA GLY A 302 66.51 5.01 -11.31
C GLY A 302 67.60 5.77 -12.04
N GLY A 303 68.85 5.52 -11.67
CA GLY A 303 70.01 6.04 -12.39
C GLY A 303 70.27 5.28 -13.69
N ARG A 304 70.85 5.98 -14.68
CA ARG A 304 71.92 5.47 -15.54
C ARG A 304 72.62 6.61 -16.29
N HIS A 305 73.93 6.44 -16.39
CA HIS A 305 74.95 7.24 -17.05
C HIS A 305 74.71 7.53 -18.54
N LEU A 306 75.39 8.61 -18.99
CA LEU A 306 76.06 8.93 -20.27
C LEU A 306 75.84 10.44 -20.48
N GLY A 307 76.79 11.36 -20.67
CA GLY A 307 78.22 11.42 -20.95
C GLY A 307 78.53 12.89 -21.36
N SER A 308 79.79 13.18 -21.64
CA SER A 308 80.37 14.42 -22.20
C SER A 308 80.70 15.61 -21.27
N GLU A 309 82.02 15.84 -21.23
CA GLU A 309 82.82 17.05 -20.91
C GLU A 309 83.04 17.46 -19.45
#